data_AF-A0A5B2VUF0-F1
#
_entry.id   AF-A0A5B2VUF0-F1
#
_cell.length_a   1.000
_cell.length_b   1.000
_cell.length_c   1.000
_cell.angle_alpha   90.00
_cell.angle_beta   90.00
_cell.angle_gamma   90.00
#
_symmetry.space_group_name_H-M   'P 1'
#
loop_
_entity.id
_entity.type
_entity.pdbx_description
1 polymer ?
#
loop_
_entity_poly.entity_id
_entity_poly.type
_entity_poly.pdbx_seq_one_letter_code
_entity_poly.pdbx_strand_id
1 'polypeptide(L)' 'MQKEEKTMMKAIALCFKPYLKPEEAYIYTNLERTRFQKKCEEFGIHKNAAGYFKRDDLDDMMSGKPSRILEAANKIRL' A
#
# COMPACT_ATOMS: atom_id res chain seq x y z
N MET A 1 -1.70 -13.50 26.07
CA MET A 1 -1.59 -12.80 24.77
C MET A 1 -2.79 -13.19 23.93
N GLN A 2 -3.71 -12.25 23.73
CA GLN A 2 -4.95 -12.45 23.00
C GLN A 2 -4.63 -12.69 21.51
N LYS A 3 -5.52 -13.40 20.78
CA LYS A 3 -5.30 -13.78 19.37
C LYS A 3 -5.10 -12.55 18.48
N GLU A 4 -5.79 -11.45 18.80
CA GLU A 4 -5.69 -10.16 18.12
C GLU A 4 -4.33 -9.50 18.31
N GLU A 5 -3.76 -9.54 19.53
CA GLU A 5 -2.41 -9.04 19.80
C GLU A 5 -1.34 -9.78 18.98
N LYS A 6 -1.51 -11.11 18.80
CA LYS A 6 -0.61 -11.90 17.93
C LYS A 6 -0.72 -11.47 16.46
N THR A 7 -1.93 -11.21 15.97
CA THR A 7 -2.16 -10.75 14.60
C THR A 7 -1.59 -9.36 14.40
N MET A 8 -1.79 -8.46 15.36
CA MET A 8 -1.26 -7.11 15.38
C MET A 8 0.27 -7.11 15.45
N MET A 9 0.90 -7.91 16.31
CA MET A 9 2.36 -8.05 16.36
C MET A 9 2.94 -8.61 15.05
N LYS A 10 2.25 -9.55 14.39
CA LYS A 10 2.64 -10.03 13.06
C LYS A 10 2.51 -8.94 12.00
N ALA A 11 1.45 -8.14 12.03
CA ALA A 11 1.29 -6.98 11.16
C ALA A 11 2.41 -5.95 11.40
N ILE A 12 2.72 -5.63 12.66
CA ILE A 12 3.81 -4.74 13.06
C ILE A 12 5.17 -5.26 12.57
N ALA A 13 5.43 -6.57 12.66
CA ALA A 13 6.66 -7.17 12.15
C ALA A 13 6.76 -7.10 10.62
N LEU A 14 5.63 -7.08 9.89
CA LEU A 14 5.60 -6.82 8.45
C LEU A 14 5.89 -5.35 8.12
N CYS A 15 5.53 -4.42 9.02
CA CYS A 15 5.83 -2.99 8.94
C CYS A 15 7.32 -2.64 9.13
N PHE A 16 8.27 -3.54 8.90
CA PHE A 16 9.69 -3.19 8.73
C PHE A 16 10.28 -3.71 7.41
N LYS A 17 9.51 -4.44 6.60
CA LYS A 17 9.97 -4.89 5.30
C LYS A 17 9.86 -3.76 4.26
N PRO A 18 10.88 -3.56 3.41
CA PRO A 18 10.81 -2.59 2.31
C PRO A 18 9.86 -3.05 1.18
N TYR A 19 9.64 -4.36 1.06
CA TYR A 19 8.75 -4.96 0.07
C TYR A 19 7.79 -5.95 0.73
N LEU A 20 6.52 -5.85 0.36
CA LEU A 20 5.43 -6.66 0.90
C LEU A 20 4.84 -7.56 -0.19
N LYS A 21 4.64 -8.84 0.13
CA LYS A 21 3.81 -9.73 -0.69
C LYS A 21 2.37 -9.20 -0.77
N PRO A 22 1.58 -9.61 -1.77
CA PRO A 22 0.19 -9.17 -1.89
C PRO A 22 -0.63 -9.34 -0.59
N GLU A 23 -0.49 -10.49 0.07
CA GLU A 23 -1.19 -10.79 1.32
C GLU A 23 -0.74 -9.87 2.47
N GLU A 24 0.56 -9.58 2.54
CA GLU A 24 1.15 -8.67 3.52
C GLU A 24 0.70 -7.22 3.27
N ALA A 25 0.57 -6.82 2.01
CA ALA A 25 0.11 -5.48 1.61
C ALA A 25 -1.38 -5.25 1.94
N TYR A 26 -2.23 -6.27 1.79
CA TYR A 26 -3.65 -6.18 2.19
C TYR A 26 -3.78 -5.99 3.70
N ILE A 27 -3.00 -6.73 4.48
CA ILE A 27 -2.95 -6.58 5.95
C ILE A 27 -2.42 -5.19 6.32
N TYR A 28 -1.34 -4.76 5.65
CA TYR A 28 -0.69 -3.47 5.94
C TYR A 28 -1.63 -2.27 5.74
N THR A 29 -2.38 -2.29 4.64
CA THR A 29 -3.28 -1.19 4.28
C THR A 29 -4.67 -1.31 4.90
N ASN A 30 -4.99 -2.47 5.48
CA ASN A 30 -6.32 -2.84 5.95
C ASN A 30 -7.41 -2.61 4.88
N LEU A 31 -7.10 -3.00 3.63
CA LEU A 31 -8.00 -2.88 2.48
C LEU A 31 -8.33 -4.26 1.93
N GLU A 32 -9.60 -4.43 1.55
CA GLU A 32 -10.02 -5.59 0.77
C GLU A 32 -9.40 -5.55 -0.63
N ARG A 33 -9.17 -6.73 -1.22
CA ARG A 33 -8.47 -6.92 -2.50
C ARG A 33 -8.94 -5.98 -3.60
N THR A 34 -10.25 -5.86 -3.82
CA THR A 34 -10.81 -5.03 -4.90
C THR A 34 -10.57 -3.54 -4.67
N ARG A 35 -10.72 -3.08 -3.42
CA ARG A 35 -10.49 -1.68 -3.05
C ARG A 35 -9.00 -1.33 -3.10
N PHE A 36 -8.15 -2.26 -2.67
CA PHE A 36 -6.70 -2.14 -2.76
C PHE A 36 -6.24 -1.98 -4.21
N GLN A 37 -6.74 -2.82 -5.13
CA GLN A 37 -6.37 -2.74 -6.54
C GLN A 37 -6.76 -1.39 -7.17
N LYS A 38 -7.99 -0.91 -6.94
CA LYS A 38 -8.42 0.41 -7.44
C LYS A 38 -7.51 1.53 -6.94
N LYS A 39 -7.20 1.55 -5.65
CA LYS A 39 -6.27 2.55 -5.10
C LYS A 39 -4.86 2.42 -5.67
N CYS A 40 -4.36 1.21 -5.90
CA CYS A 40 -3.06 1.02 -6.54
C CYS A 40 -3.06 1.60 -7.95
N GLU A 41 -4.12 1.39 -8.73
CA GLU A 41 -4.27 1.99 -10.07
C GLU A 41 -4.31 3.52 -10.00
N GLU A 42 -5.09 4.09 -9.09
CA GLU A 42 -5.19 5.55 -8.87
C GLU A 42 -3.85 6.20 -8.51
N PHE A 43 -3.00 5.49 -7.76
CA PHE A 43 -1.69 5.96 -7.32
C PHE A 43 -0.53 5.51 -8.23
N GLY A 44 -0.80 4.72 -9.27
CA GLY A 44 0.23 4.19 -10.18
C GLY A 44 1.19 3.21 -9.51
N ILE A 45 0.70 2.45 -8.52
CA ILE A 45 1.49 1.50 -7.74
C ILE A 45 1.50 0.15 -8.44
N HIS A 46 2.70 -0.34 -8.73
CA HIS A 46 2.92 -1.62 -9.39
C HIS A 46 3.81 -2.54 -8.57
N LYS A 47 3.68 -3.84 -8.84
CA LYS A 47 4.56 -4.85 -8.27
C LYS A 47 5.93 -4.77 -8.93
N ASN A 48 6.98 -5.10 -8.19
CA ASN A 48 8.31 -5.33 -8.75
C ASN A 48 8.36 -6.65 -9.54
N ALA A 49 9.51 -6.96 -10.14
CA ALA A 49 9.71 -8.19 -10.90
C ALA A 49 9.46 -9.48 -10.10
N ALA A 50 9.59 -9.44 -8.77
CA ALA A 50 9.31 -10.56 -7.88
C ALA A 50 7.83 -10.63 -7.43
N GLY A 51 6.98 -9.71 -7.88
CA GLY A 51 5.55 -9.67 -7.55
C GLY A 51 5.21 -8.98 -6.23
N TYR A 52 6.13 -8.19 -5.65
CA TYR A 52 5.96 -7.52 -4.35
C TYR A 52 5.71 -6.02 -4.49
N PHE A 53 5.00 -5.44 -3.51
CA PHE A 53 4.72 -4.01 -3.42
C PHE A 53 5.78 -3.30 -2.61
N LYS A 54 6.24 -2.13 -3.09
CA LYS A 54 7.15 -1.28 -2.31
C LYS A 54 6.37 -0.60 -1.19
N ARG A 55 6.91 -0.67 0.02
CA ARG A 55 6.23 -0.17 1.21
C ARG A 55 6.05 1.35 1.19
N ASP A 56 7.06 2.10 0.75
CA ASP A 56 6.98 3.56 0.62
C ASP A 56 5.82 4.01 -0.29
N ASP A 57 5.55 3.27 -1.37
CA ASP A 57 4.45 3.60 -2.27
C ASP A 57 3.09 3.32 -1.61
N LEU A 58 2.99 2.26 -0.79
CA LEU A 58 1.80 2.00 0.02
C LEU A 58 1.62 3.04 1.14
N ASP A 59 2.71 3.53 1.71
CA ASP A 59 2.68 4.62 2.70
C ASP A 59 2.14 5.91 2.08
N ASP A 60 2.62 6.25 0.89
CA ASP A 60 2.09 7.40 0.15
C ASP A 60 0.61 7.23 -0.19
N MET A 61 0.19 6.03 -0.61
CA MET A 61 -1.23 5.71 -0.85
C MET A 61 -2.12 5.87 0.38
N MET A 62 -1.56 5.57 1.57
CA MET A 62 -2.29 5.63 2.84
C MET A 62 -2.16 6.99 3.54
N SER A 63 -1.28 7.87 3.07
CA SER A 63 -0.99 9.18 3.67
C SER A 63 -2.12 10.21 3.57
N GLY A 64 -3.18 9.91 2.80
CA GLY A 64 -4.31 10.83 2.56
C GLY A 64 -4.00 11.96 1.58
N LYS A 65 -2.81 11.97 0.98
CA LYS A 65 -2.44 12.91 -0.09
C LYS A 65 -3.14 12.56 -1.40
N PRO A 66 -3.31 13.54 -2.33
CA PRO A 66 -3.77 13.25 -3.67
C PRO A 66 -2.84 12.26 -4.38
N SER A 67 -3.37 11.50 -5.33
CA SER A 67 -2.55 10.54 -6.05
C SER A 67 -1.49 11.24 -6.90
N ARG A 68 -0.30 10.64 -7.05
CA ARG A 68 0.80 11.20 -7.87
C ARG A 68 0.34 11.49 -9.30
N ILE A 69 -0.57 10.67 -9.82
CA ILE A 69 -1.18 10.85 -11.15
C ILE A 69 -2.05 12.11 -11.18
N LEU A 70 -2.88 12.32 -10.16
CA LEU A 70 -3.71 13.53 -10.05
C LEU A 70 -2.85 14.80 -9.92
N GLU A 71 -1.80 14.75 -9.09
CA GLU A 71 -0.86 15.86 -8.93
C GLU A 71 -0.14 16.19 -10.24
N ALA A 72 0.31 15.16 -10.98
CA ALA A 72 0.93 15.35 -12.29
C ALA A 72 -0.06 15.93 -13.32
N ALA A 73 -1.30 15.43 -13.34
CA ALA A 73 -2.35 15.94 -14.23
C ALA A 73 -2.68 17.42 -13.96
N ASN A 74 -2.71 17.82 -12.69
CA ASN A 74 -2.92 19.23 -12.31
C ASN A 74 -1.77 20.14 -12.74
N LYS A 75 -0.52 19.65 -12.71
CA LYS A 75 0.66 20.41 -13.16
C LYS A 75 0.72 20.62 -14.67
N ILE A 76 0.18 19.69 -15.46
CA ILE A 76 0.17 19.77 -16.94
C ILE A 76 -0.94 20.70 -17.45
N ARG A 77 -2.01 20.90 -16.66
CA ARG A 77 -3.14 21.79 -17.01
C ARG A 77 -2.90 23.27 -16.71
N LEU A 78 -1.73 23.64 -16.17
CA LEU A 78 -1.26 25.01 -15.94
C LEU A 78 -0.24 25.39 -17.02
#